data_AF-A0A2B7ZV55-F1
#
_entry.id   AF-A0A2B7ZV55-F1
#
_cell.length_a   1.000
_cell.length_b   1.000
_cell.length_c   1.000
_cell.angle_alpha   90.00
_cell.angle_beta   90.00
_cell.angle_gamma   90.00
#
_symmetry.space_group_name_H-M   'P 1'
#
loop_
_entity.id
_entity.type
_entity.pdbx_description
1 polymer ?
#
loop_
_entity_poly.entity_id
_entity_poly.type
_entity_poly.pdbx_seq_one_letter_code
_entity_poly.pdbx_strand_id
1 'polypeptide(L)'
;AGFEAVNSSYDEQNPVISPDGETLYCTVAFHPQNTGGEKDPGDIWFAKREGNSWSALRHAGHAINSWYYNAVAGFSEDGQRLYVMGQFENSNSCLASCRWADGEWSKPIPIA
;
A
#
# COMPACT_ATOMS: atom_id res chain seq x y z
N ALA A 1 15.74 16.06 5.85
CA ALA A 1 15.91 15.04 4.80
C ALA A 1 15.82 13.69 5.48
N GLY A 2 14.97 12.78 5.00
CA GLY A 2 14.62 11.57 5.76
C GLY A 2 14.05 10.41 4.96
N PHE A 3 14.14 10.46 3.62
CA PHE A 3 13.56 9.44 2.73
C PHE A 3 14.60 8.45 2.18
N GLU A 4 15.86 8.53 2.60
CA GLU A 4 16.94 7.70 2.05
C GLU A 4 16.66 6.21 2.21
N ALA A 5 16.09 5.80 3.34
CA ALA A 5 15.71 4.40 3.59
C ALA A 5 14.48 3.93 2.79
N VAL A 6 13.69 4.86 2.24
CA VAL A 6 12.50 4.54 1.44
C VAL A 6 12.89 4.15 0.01
N ASN A 7 13.94 4.78 -0.54
CA ASN A 7 14.41 4.48 -1.87
C ASN A 7 15.07 3.09 -1.91
N SER A 8 14.80 2.31 -2.95
CA SER A 8 15.48 1.05 -3.21
C SER A 8 16.00 0.99 -4.65
N SER A 9 16.44 -0.20 -5.10
CA SER A 9 16.78 -0.46 -6.50
C SER A 9 15.56 -0.78 -7.38
N TYR A 10 14.36 -0.80 -6.79
CA TYR A 10 13.11 -1.11 -7.46
C TYR A 10 12.35 0.17 -7.83
N ASP A 11 11.22 0.02 -8.50
CA ASP A 11 10.41 1.15 -8.95
C ASP A 11 9.36 1.49 -7.89
N GLU A 12 9.66 2.46 -7.03
CA GLU A 12 8.70 3.03 -6.09
C GLU A 12 7.83 4.10 -6.75
N GLN A 13 6.52 3.90 -6.63
CA GLN A 13 5.48 4.72 -7.23
C GLN A 13 4.49 5.18 -6.16
N ASN A 14 3.70 6.20 -6.50
CA ASN A 14 2.49 6.59 -5.76
C ASN A 14 2.65 6.70 -4.22
N PRO A 15 3.51 7.62 -3.73
CA PRO A 15 3.67 7.83 -2.29
C PRO A 15 2.40 8.46 -1.69
N VAL A 16 1.86 7.86 -0.63
CA VAL A 16 0.69 8.36 0.11
C VAL A 16 0.96 8.29 1.62
N ILE A 17 0.81 9.40 2.33
CA ILE A 17 0.99 9.47 3.78
C ILE A 17 -0.38 9.23 4.47
N SER A 18 -0.40 8.45 5.55
CA SER A 18 -1.58 8.24 6.39
C SER A 18 -2.05 9.53 7.06
N PRO A 19 -3.34 9.65 7.44
CA PRO A 19 -3.87 10.88 8.05
C PRO A 19 -3.16 11.32 9.34
N ASP A 20 -2.62 10.37 10.11
CA ASP A 20 -1.84 10.64 11.32
C ASP A 20 -0.41 11.12 11.04
N GLY A 21 0.06 11.03 9.79
CA GLY A 21 1.42 11.41 9.40
C GLY A 21 2.51 10.41 9.80
N GLU A 22 2.14 9.23 10.30
CA GLU A 22 3.08 8.25 10.90
C GLU A 22 3.44 7.10 9.95
N THR A 23 2.71 6.92 8.85
CA THR A 23 2.96 5.84 7.87
C THR A 23 2.97 6.40 6.45
N LEU A 24 4.04 6.12 5.71
CA LEU A 24 4.13 6.37 4.27
C LEU A 24 3.85 5.05 3.55
N TYR A 25 2.93 5.06 2.60
CA TYR A 25 2.67 3.96 1.71
C TYR A 25 3.25 4.27 0.34
N CYS A 26 3.84 3.27 -0.31
CA CYS A 26 4.30 3.33 -1.68
C CYS A 26 3.78 2.10 -2.43
N THR A 27 3.71 2.19 -3.74
CA THR A 27 3.57 1.01 -4.61
C THR A 27 4.97 0.63 -5.11
N VAL A 28 5.38 -0.62 -5.00
CA VAL A 28 6.73 -1.06 -5.44
C VAL A 28 6.59 -2.10 -6.52
N ALA A 29 7.12 -1.84 -7.72
CA ALA A 29 7.07 -2.79 -8.84
C ALA A 29 8.31 -3.70 -8.88
N PHE A 30 8.12 -4.91 -9.41
CA PHE A 30 9.17 -5.89 -9.73
C PHE A 30 10.03 -6.35 -8.55
N HIS A 31 9.56 -6.16 -7.31
CA HIS A 31 10.26 -6.66 -6.13
C HIS A 31 10.02 -8.19 -5.99
N PRO A 32 11.03 -9.01 -5.68
CA PRO A 32 10.86 -10.47 -5.54
C PRO A 32 9.93 -10.88 -4.39
N GLN A 33 9.64 -9.97 -3.46
CA GLN A 33 8.69 -10.16 -2.36
C GLN A 33 7.26 -9.70 -2.69
N ASN A 34 7.03 -9.12 -3.87
CA ASN A 34 5.67 -8.83 -4.31
C ASN A 34 4.89 -10.15 -4.47
N THR A 35 3.57 -10.06 -4.36
CA THR A 35 2.66 -11.20 -4.39
C THR A 35 2.77 -11.94 -5.73
N GLY A 36 2.89 -11.22 -6.85
CA GLY A 36 3.21 -11.76 -8.17
C GLY A 36 4.71 -11.96 -8.47
N GLY A 37 5.59 -11.73 -7.49
CA GLY A 37 7.05 -11.80 -7.63
C GLY A 37 7.65 -10.71 -8.53
N GLU A 38 8.79 -11.00 -9.15
CA GLU A 38 9.57 -10.03 -9.95
C GLU A 38 8.87 -9.51 -11.22
N LYS A 39 7.73 -10.09 -11.59
CA LYS A 39 6.90 -9.63 -12.73
C LYS A 39 5.69 -8.81 -12.29
N ASP A 40 5.47 -8.69 -10.99
CA ASP A 40 4.37 -7.95 -10.42
C ASP A 40 4.56 -6.44 -10.68
N PRO A 41 3.62 -5.78 -11.37
CA PRO A 41 3.74 -4.37 -11.68
C PRO A 41 3.60 -3.46 -10.45
N GLY A 42 3.18 -3.96 -9.28
CA GLY A 42 3.13 -3.13 -8.08
C GLY A 42 2.34 -3.74 -6.94
N ASP A 43 2.98 -3.88 -5.78
CA ASP A 43 2.30 -4.14 -4.51
C ASP A 43 2.37 -2.91 -3.61
N ILE A 44 1.47 -2.83 -2.62
CA ILE A 44 1.51 -1.83 -1.55
C ILE A 44 2.58 -2.23 -0.53
N TRP A 45 3.47 -1.27 -0.24
CA TRP A 45 4.49 -1.31 0.78
C TRP A 45 4.34 -0.11 1.71
N PHE A 46 4.91 -0.18 2.90
CA PHE A 46 4.87 0.92 3.86
C PHE A 46 6.20 1.15 4.58
N ALA A 47 6.43 2.39 4.98
CA ALA A 47 7.47 2.83 5.90
C ALA A 47 6.84 3.57 7.08
N LYS A 48 7.44 3.43 8.27
CA LYS A 48 7.02 4.14 9.49
C LYS A 48 7.89 5.36 9.72
N ARG A 49 7.30 6.41 10.29
CA ARG A 49 8.04 7.60 10.68
C ARG A 49 8.93 7.31 11.88
N GLU A 50 10.17 7.78 11.81
CA GLU A 50 11.20 7.64 12.84
C GLU A 50 11.80 9.03 13.10
N GLY A 51 11.08 9.84 13.89
CA GLY A 51 11.43 11.23 14.13
C GLY A 51 11.36 12.09 12.85
N ASN A 52 12.53 12.47 12.33
CA ASN A 52 12.66 13.27 11.10
C ASN A 52 13.00 12.42 9.86
N SER A 53 13.06 11.09 10.01
CA SER A 53 13.29 10.12 8.94
C SER A 53 12.14 9.11 8.82
N TRP A 54 12.26 8.23 7.83
CA TRP A 54 11.38 7.10 7.59
C TRP A 54 12.18 5.80 7.69
N SER A 55 11.52 4.74 8.14
CA SER A 55 12.08 3.39 8.10
C SER A 55 12.25 2.90 6.66
N ALA A 56 12.92 1.76 6.49
CA ALA A 56 12.88 1.03 5.22
C ALA A 56 11.46 0.59 4.86
N LEU A 57 11.17 0.49 3.56
CA LEU A 57 9.91 -0.05 3.06
C LEU A 57 9.75 -1.51 3.45
N ARG A 58 8.53 -1.89 3.83
CA ARG A 58 8.11 -3.24 4.17
C ARG A 58 6.84 -3.59 3.40
N HIS A 59 6.79 -4.80 2.87
CA HIS A 59 5.61 -5.32 2.17
C HIS A 59 4.37 -5.27 3.09
N ALA A 60 3.23 -4.79 2.58
CA ALA A 60 2.02 -4.59 3.38
C ALA A 60 1.17 -5.88 3.58
N GLY A 61 1.70 -7.03 3.19
CA GLY A 61 1.06 -8.33 3.33
C GLY A 61 -0.03 -8.61 2.30
N HIS A 62 -0.55 -9.83 2.30
CA HIS A 62 -1.52 -10.31 1.31
C HIS A 62 -2.98 -9.96 1.61
N ALA A 63 -3.24 -9.21 2.68
CA ALA A 63 -4.61 -8.78 2.98
C ALA A 63 -5.10 -7.75 1.96
N ILE A 64 -4.23 -6.82 1.55
CA ILE A 64 -4.53 -5.72 0.62
C ILE A 64 -3.78 -5.80 -0.71
N ASN A 65 -2.89 -6.78 -0.84
CA ASN A 65 -2.15 -7.08 -2.06
C ASN A 65 -2.64 -8.38 -2.69
N SER A 66 -2.55 -8.46 -4.01
CA SER A 66 -3.02 -9.55 -4.86
C SER A 66 -1.98 -9.85 -5.94
N TRP A 67 -2.24 -10.81 -6.82
CA TRP A 67 -1.34 -11.11 -7.95
C TRP A 67 -1.35 -10.04 -9.06
N TYR A 68 -2.08 -8.95 -8.86
CA TYR A 68 -2.26 -7.84 -9.80
C TYR A 68 -1.77 -6.53 -9.16
N TYR A 69 -1.65 -5.49 -9.97
CA TYR A 69 -1.28 -4.15 -9.49
C TYR A 69 -2.18 -3.69 -8.34
N ASN A 70 -1.57 -3.29 -7.23
CA ASN A 70 -2.22 -2.73 -6.06
C ASN A 70 -1.56 -1.42 -5.64
N ALA A 71 -2.37 -0.41 -5.35
CA ALA A 71 -1.89 0.90 -4.94
C ALA A 71 -2.85 1.56 -3.94
N VAL A 72 -2.33 2.40 -3.05
CA VAL A 72 -3.17 3.22 -2.17
C VAL A 72 -3.77 4.39 -2.97
N ALA A 73 -5.09 4.51 -2.97
CA ALA A 73 -5.80 5.65 -3.55
C ALA A 73 -5.94 6.81 -2.56
N GLY A 74 -6.03 6.51 -1.26
CA GLY A 74 -6.19 7.49 -0.20
C GLY A 74 -6.82 6.90 1.06
N PHE A 75 -7.24 7.76 1.97
CA PHE A 75 -7.81 7.39 3.27
C PHE A 75 -9.12 8.14 3.52
N SER A 76 -9.96 7.61 4.42
CA SER A 76 -10.95 8.45 5.08
C SER A 76 -10.27 9.45 6.02
N GLU A 77 -10.96 10.56 6.30
CA GLU A 77 -10.47 11.61 7.19
C GLU A 77 -10.08 11.09 8.58
N ASP A 78 -10.85 10.14 9.12
CA ASP A 78 -10.61 9.52 10.42
C ASP A 78 -9.55 8.40 10.40
N GLY A 79 -8.96 8.11 9.23
CA GLY A 79 -7.98 7.04 9.05
C GLY A 79 -8.51 5.61 9.24
N GLN A 80 -9.82 5.42 9.48
CA GLN A 80 -10.39 4.08 9.69
C GLN A 80 -10.63 3.32 8.39
N ARG A 81 -10.55 3.99 7.23
CA ARG A 81 -10.65 3.39 5.91
C ARG A 81 -9.44 3.71 5.06
N LEU A 82 -8.93 2.68 4.41
CA LEU A 82 -7.97 2.77 3.31
C LEU A 82 -8.72 2.50 2.01
N TYR A 83 -8.51 3.35 1.01
CA TYR A 83 -8.98 3.13 -0.34
C TYR A 83 -7.83 2.57 -1.17
N VAL A 84 -8.07 1.45 -1.85
CA VAL A 84 -7.07 0.74 -2.64
C VAL A 84 -7.53 0.63 -4.09
N MET A 85 -6.62 0.90 -5.01
CA MET A 85 -6.77 0.56 -6.42
C MET A 85 -6.27 -0.85 -6.67
N GLY A 86 -6.92 -1.55 -7.60
CA GLY A 86 -6.43 -2.84 -8.09
C GLY A 86 -7.48 -3.60 -8.88
N GLN A 87 -7.24 -4.90 -9.04
CA GLN A 87 -8.18 -5.82 -9.66
C GLN A 87 -8.81 -6.72 -8.59
N PHE A 88 -10.14 -6.71 -8.51
CA PHE A 88 -10.88 -7.46 -7.51
C PHE A 88 -11.79 -8.50 -8.18
N GLU A 89 -11.79 -9.71 -7.65
CA GLU A 89 -12.55 -10.82 -8.20
C GLU A 89 -14.06 -10.49 -8.24
N ASN A 90 -14.73 -10.84 -9.33
CA ASN A 90 -16.16 -10.61 -9.54
C ASN A 90 -16.61 -9.14 -9.44
N SER A 91 -15.71 -8.18 -9.68
CA SER A 91 -16.00 -6.75 -9.68
C SER A 91 -15.50 -6.07 -10.95
N ASN A 92 -16.29 -5.12 -11.47
CA ASN A 92 -15.87 -4.20 -12.53
C ASN A 92 -15.22 -2.92 -11.99
N SER A 93 -15.26 -2.70 -10.68
CA SER A 93 -14.61 -1.57 -10.03
C SER A 93 -13.13 -1.84 -9.84
N CYS A 94 -12.31 -0.83 -10.14
CA CYS A 94 -10.89 -0.81 -9.83
C CYS A 94 -10.58 -0.17 -8.47
N LEU A 95 -11.61 0.22 -7.70
CA LEU A 95 -11.48 0.86 -6.40
C LEU A 95 -12.19 0.03 -5.32
N ALA A 96 -11.53 -0.18 -4.20
CA ALA A 96 -12.10 -0.86 -3.04
C ALA A 96 -11.77 -0.10 -1.74
N SER A 97 -12.49 -0.44 -0.67
CA SER A 97 -12.18 0.03 0.68
C SER A 97 -11.79 -1.13 1.60
N CYS A 98 -10.80 -0.87 2.44
CA CYS A 98 -10.40 -1.72 3.56
C CYS A 98 -10.72 -0.98 4.86
N ARG A 99 -11.00 -1.70 5.94
CA ARG A 99 -11.17 -1.13 7.29
C ARG A 99 -9.99 -1.51 8.17
N TRP A 100 -9.59 -0.58 9.04
CA TRP A 100 -8.59 -0.87 10.06
C TRP A 100 -9.24 -1.58 11.25
N ALA A 101 -8.71 -2.74 11.63
CA ALA A 101 -9.12 -3.46 12.84
C ALA A 101 -7.95 -4.31 13.35
N ASP A 102 -7.77 -4.41 14.67
CA ASP A 102 -6.80 -5.30 15.32
C ASP A 102 -5.35 -5.18 14.81
N GLY A 103 -4.95 -3.99 14.35
CA GLY A 103 -3.59 -3.72 13.88
C GLY A 103 -3.33 -4.08 12.41
N GLU A 104 -4.37 -4.43 11.65
CA GLU A 104 -4.28 -4.76 10.23
C GLU A 104 -5.44 -4.17 9.40
N TRP A 105 -5.22 -4.10 8.09
CA TRP A 105 -6.26 -3.76 7.12
C TRP A 105 -7.07 -5.00 6.76
N SER A 106 -8.40 -4.89 6.76
CA SER A 106 -9.28 -5.93 6.24
C SER A 106 -9.04 -6.18 4.75
N LYS A 107 -9.55 -7.30 4.24
CA LYS A 107 -9.63 -7.55 2.79
C LYS A 107 -10.40 -6.40 2.08
N PRO A 108 -9.98 -6.01 0.86
CA PRO A 108 -10.67 -5.00 0.07
C PRO A 108 -12.11 -5.39 -0.26
N ILE A 109 -13.03 -4.45 -0.07
CA ILE A 109 -14.43 -4.55 -0.52
C ILE A 109 -14.61 -3.55 -1.67
N PRO A 110 -14.85 -4.01 -2.91
CA PRO A 110 -15.03 -3.13 -4.06
C PRO A 110 -16.13 -2.09 -3.84
N ILE A 111 -15.88 -0.87 -4.31
CA ILE A 111 -16.83 0.25 -4.25
C ILE A 111 -17.50 0.34 -5.62
N ALA A 112 -18.83 0.23 -5.64
CA ALA A 112 -19.65 0.35 -6.85
C ALA A 112 -19.88 1.82 -7.25
#